data_AF-A0A819LVC8-F1
#
_entry.id   AF-A0A819LVC8-F1
#
_cell.length_a   1.000
_cell.length_b   1.000
_cell.length_c   1.000
_cell.angle_alpha   90.00
_cell.angle_beta   90.00
_cell.angle_gamma   90.00
#
_symmetry.space_group_name_H-M   'P 1'
#
loop_
_entity.id
_entity.type
_entity.pdbx_description
1 polymer ?
#
loop_
_entity_poly.entity_id
_entity_poly.type
_entity_poly.pdbx_seq_one_letter_code
_entity_poly.pdbx_strand_id
1 'polypeptide(L)'
;MSRPEIDQLILHMQQSVRSEQQPKHFVAAGGRYDQEYIKYYTGLDAILLPTNSLWYAFNVTRFTQARTEILVGPLQTHNHPLMIDMKNAATALNSSFQFASAKTLYGHYHLQQIADHRAVVLLPYAVLSYGITELYALGIPMFVPTIDFIVELNLVIDRTLIDKFYCGRSLKFDDMPKQHTNSHHPFSPEDIISPEAIHYWLQFADYYQLPYIQTFSSWTNLIEKLSTTNFKTVHDNMHDENVRRKVELTKKWKSVFAKIDRMQRVIPQDYDTAIKQLWNTTRLQAI
;
A
#
# COMPACT_ATOMS: atom_id res chain seq x y z
N MET A 1 -20.69 -17.70 7.85
CA MET A 1 -20.11 -17.65 9.20
C MET A 1 -20.96 -16.68 10.00
N SER A 2 -21.46 -17.09 11.16
CA SER A 2 -22.24 -16.25 12.06
C SER A 2 -21.32 -15.29 12.83
N ARG A 3 -21.87 -14.18 13.34
CA ARG A 3 -21.12 -13.21 14.14
C ARG A 3 -20.41 -13.84 15.35
N PRO A 4 -21.03 -14.75 16.13
CA PRO A 4 -20.35 -15.45 17.21
C PRO A 4 -19.12 -16.25 16.75
N GLU A 5 -19.16 -16.85 15.56
CA GLU A 5 -18.01 -17.57 15.00
C GLU A 5 -16.86 -16.60 14.69
N ILE A 6 -17.16 -15.43 14.10
CA ILE A 6 -16.16 -14.38 13.83
C ILE A 6 -15.51 -13.88 15.13
N ASP A 7 -16.30 -13.62 16.17
CA ASP A 7 -15.80 -13.17 17.46
C ASP A 7 -14.88 -14.23 18.11
N GLN A 8 -15.25 -15.51 18.01
CA GLN A 8 -14.41 -16.63 18.46
C GLN A 8 -13.09 -16.70 17.69
N LEU A 9 -13.09 -16.46 16.36
CA LEU A 9 -11.88 -16.43 15.56
C LEU A 9 -10.94 -15.28 15.97
N ILE A 10 -11.49 -14.10 16.25
CA ILE A 10 -10.72 -12.95 16.74
C ILE A 10 -10.06 -13.28 18.08
N LEU A 11 -10.83 -13.83 19.04
CA LEU A 11 -10.31 -14.25 20.33
C LEU A 11 -9.21 -15.31 20.20
N HIS A 12 -9.41 -16.31 19.31
CA HIS A 12 -8.41 -17.33 19.03
C HIS A 12 -7.09 -16.73 18.53
N MET A 13 -7.18 -15.82 17.56
CA MET A 13 -6.03 -15.14 17.00
C MET A 13 -5.30 -14.31 18.06
N GLN A 14 -6.05 -13.57 18.90
CA GLN A 14 -5.48 -12.79 19.99
C GLN A 14 -4.68 -13.64 20.97
N GLN A 15 -5.28 -14.74 21.45
CA GLN A 15 -4.62 -15.66 22.38
C GLN A 15 -3.37 -16.30 21.76
N SER A 16 -3.45 -16.66 20.48
CA SER A 16 -2.33 -17.29 19.78
C SER A 16 -1.16 -16.36 19.51
N VAL A 17 -1.41 -15.05 19.40
CA VAL A 17 -0.37 -14.03 19.20
C VAL A 17 0.20 -13.54 20.54
N ARG A 18 -0.62 -13.39 21.58
CA ARG A 18 -0.22 -12.80 22.88
C ARG A 18 0.41 -13.78 23.89
N SER A 19 0.48 -15.07 23.59
CA SER A 19 1.15 -16.06 24.46
C SER A 19 2.62 -15.67 24.72
N GLU A 20 2.88 -15.08 25.89
CA GLU A 20 4.17 -14.47 26.27
C GLU A 20 5.32 -15.48 26.36
N GLN A 21 5.01 -16.75 26.64
CA GLN A 21 6.03 -17.79 26.77
C GLN A 21 6.41 -18.39 25.41
N GLN A 22 5.45 -18.54 24.48
CA GLN A 22 5.64 -19.01 23.10
C GLN A 22 4.45 -18.58 22.23
N PRO A 23 4.54 -17.48 21.43
CA PRO A 23 3.45 -17.06 20.56
C PRO A 23 3.22 -18.11 19.48
N LYS A 24 2.03 -18.68 19.35
CA LYS A 24 1.70 -19.73 18.35
C LYS A 24 1.47 -19.19 16.94
N HIS A 25 1.26 -17.89 16.78
CA HIS A 25 1.19 -17.23 15.47
C HIS A 25 1.86 -15.86 15.53
N PHE A 26 2.36 -15.41 14.37
CA PHE A 26 2.81 -14.04 14.17
C PHE A 26 1.87 -13.40 13.15
N VAL A 27 1.39 -12.21 13.45
CA VAL A 27 0.60 -11.41 12.51
C VAL A 27 1.49 -10.27 12.03
N ALA A 28 1.64 -10.18 10.72
CA ALA A 28 2.39 -9.12 10.08
C ALA A 28 1.52 -8.39 9.06
N ALA A 29 1.73 -7.08 8.94
CA ALA A 29 1.02 -6.20 8.03
C ALA A 29 1.95 -5.74 6.90
N GLY A 30 1.43 -5.74 5.66
CA GLY A 30 2.14 -5.36 4.45
C GLY A 30 2.24 -3.85 4.25
N GLY A 31 1.46 -3.06 4.97
CA GLY A 31 1.48 -1.60 4.94
C GLY A 31 0.96 -1.02 6.25
N ARG A 32 1.06 0.30 6.41
CA ARG A 32 0.53 0.96 7.62
C ARG A 32 -1.00 0.88 7.66
N TYR A 33 -1.65 1.00 6.50
CA TYR A 33 -3.09 0.82 6.38
C TYR A 33 -3.55 -0.52 6.95
N ASP A 34 -2.97 -1.63 6.50
CA ASP A 34 -3.27 -2.98 6.99
C ASP A 34 -3.02 -3.12 8.50
N GLN A 35 -1.93 -2.52 9.01
CA GLN A 35 -1.58 -2.58 10.43
C GLN A 35 -2.69 -1.97 11.30
N GLU A 36 -3.16 -0.78 10.92
CA GLU A 36 -4.23 -0.07 11.64
C GLU A 36 -5.59 -0.73 11.42
N TYR A 37 -5.84 -1.27 10.22
CA TYR A 37 -7.04 -2.02 9.90
C TYR A 37 -7.15 -3.29 10.77
N ILE A 38 -6.06 -4.06 10.90
CA ILE A 38 -6.00 -5.22 11.81
C ILE A 38 -6.23 -4.78 13.25
N LYS A 39 -5.58 -3.70 13.69
CA LYS A 39 -5.74 -3.16 15.05
C LYS A 39 -7.17 -2.74 15.33
N TYR A 40 -7.88 -2.17 14.35
CA TYR A 40 -9.27 -1.77 14.49
C TYR A 40 -10.19 -2.91 14.92
N TYR A 41 -10.11 -4.05 14.24
CA TYR A 41 -11.00 -5.19 14.49
C TYR A 41 -10.51 -6.13 15.59
N THR A 42 -9.21 -6.13 15.88
CA THR A 42 -8.60 -7.19 16.69
C THR A 42 -7.84 -6.67 17.90
N GLY A 43 -7.55 -5.36 17.96
CA GLY A 43 -6.70 -4.78 19.01
C GLY A 43 -5.29 -5.36 19.06
N LEU A 44 -4.82 -6.00 17.98
CA LEU A 44 -3.47 -6.52 17.86
C LEU A 44 -2.57 -5.50 17.17
N ASP A 45 -1.38 -5.30 17.73
CA ASP A 45 -0.31 -4.56 17.09
C ASP A 45 0.46 -5.50 16.15
N ALA A 46 -0.04 -5.62 14.91
CA ALA A 46 0.61 -6.41 13.88
C ALA A 46 2.05 -5.92 13.61
N ILE A 47 2.97 -6.84 13.32
CA ILE A 47 4.34 -6.49 12.96
C ILE A 47 4.33 -5.83 11.58
N LEU A 48 4.74 -4.57 11.50
CA LEU A 48 4.83 -3.89 10.21
C LEU A 48 6.05 -4.40 9.41
N LEU A 49 5.77 -5.16 8.35
CA LEU A 49 6.70 -5.65 7.34
C LEU A 49 6.29 -5.09 5.97
N PRO A 50 6.64 -3.81 5.67
CA PRO A 50 6.21 -3.14 4.45
C PRO A 50 6.53 -3.93 3.19
N THR A 51 5.51 -4.10 2.36
CA THR A 51 5.62 -4.59 1.00
C THR A 51 6.59 -3.69 0.24
N ASN A 52 7.49 -4.30 -0.51
CA ASN A 52 8.54 -3.56 -1.22
C ASN A 52 9.12 -4.36 -2.39
N SER A 53 9.80 -3.64 -3.28
CA SER A 53 10.46 -4.21 -4.46
C SER A 53 11.99 -4.13 -4.41
N LEU A 54 12.58 -3.93 -3.22
CA LEU A 54 14.03 -3.64 -3.05
C LEU A 54 14.97 -4.79 -3.45
N TRP A 55 14.43 -6.00 -3.61
CA TRP A 55 15.24 -7.17 -3.98
C TRP A 55 15.28 -7.45 -5.48
N TYR A 56 14.39 -6.86 -6.27
CA TYR A 56 14.40 -7.04 -7.73
C TYR A 56 14.43 -5.74 -8.53
N ALA A 57 14.00 -4.61 -7.96
CA ALA A 57 13.95 -3.31 -8.67
C ALA A 57 15.05 -2.33 -8.23
N PHE A 58 15.55 -2.43 -6.99
CA PHE A 58 16.57 -1.50 -6.50
C PHE A 58 17.95 -1.84 -7.07
N ASN A 59 18.66 -0.83 -7.60
CA ASN A 59 20.00 -0.92 -8.22
C ASN A 59 20.11 -1.84 -9.46
N VAL A 60 19.00 -2.15 -10.12
CA VAL A 60 19.01 -2.92 -11.39
C VAL A 60 18.91 -2.03 -12.63
N THR A 61 18.65 -0.73 -12.45
CA THR A 61 18.51 0.27 -13.51
C THR A 61 19.39 1.49 -13.24
N ARG A 62 19.50 2.38 -14.23
CA ARG A 62 20.08 3.72 -14.09
C ARG A 62 19.01 4.76 -14.35
N PHE A 63 18.89 5.77 -13.48
CA PHE A 63 18.01 6.91 -13.74
C PHE A 63 18.68 7.87 -14.73
N THR A 64 18.14 7.96 -15.95
CA THR A 64 18.78 8.70 -17.05
C THR A 64 18.06 9.99 -17.43
N GLN A 65 16.76 10.11 -17.13
CA GLN A 65 15.89 11.17 -17.64
C GLN A 65 15.89 11.28 -19.18
N ALA A 66 16.23 10.21 -19.89
CA ALA A 66 16.31 10.19 -21.35
C ALA A 66 14.93 10.41 -22.03
N ARG A 67 13.84 10.16 -21.31
CA ARG A 67 12.47 10.41 -21.78
C ARG A 67 11.93 11.75 -21.31
N THR A 68 11.26 12.45 -22.21
CA THR A 68 10.65 13.75 -21.93
C THR A 68 9.25 13.64 -21.36
N GLU A 69 8.56 12.52 -21.63
CA GLU A 69 7.22 12.29 -21.12
C GLU A 69 7.24 12.03 -19.62
N ILE A 70 6.25 12.59 -18.93
CA ILE A 70 5.88 12.22 -17.57
C ILE A 70 4.97 11.01 -17.65
N LEU A 71 5.34 9.92 -16.97
CA LEU A 71 4.48 8.74 -16.93
C LEU A 71 3.25 9.01 -16.06
N VAL A 72 2.11 8.46 -16.45
CA VAL A 72 0.90 8.46 -15.64
C VAL A 72 0.57 7.04 -15.21
N GLY A 73 0.54 6.83 -13.90
CA GLY A 73 0.23 5.55 -13.25
C GLY A 73 -1.27 5.40 -12.94
N PRO A 74 -1.77 4.16 -12.77
CA PRO A 74 -1.03 2.90 -12.71
C PRO A 74 -0.43 2.49 -14.06
N LEU A 75 0.78 1.92 -14.05
CA LEU A 75 1.57 1.67 -15.28
C LEU A 75 0.91 0.68 -16.25
N GLN A 76 -0.03 -0.14 -15.77
CA GLN A 76 -0.74 -1.15 -16.54
C GLN A 76 -1.92 -0.59 -17.35
N THR A 77 -2.29 0.67 -17.14
CA THR A 77 -3.47 1.30 -17.76
C THR A 77 -3.09 2.01 -19.07
N HIS A 78 -3.86 1.84 -20.15
CA HIS A 78 -3.58 2.47 -21.45
C HIS A 78 -3.74 3.99 -21.42
N ASN A 79 -4.89 4.50 -20.99
CA ASN A 79 -5.12 5.94 -20.87
C ASN A 79 -5.96 6.17 -19.62
N HIS A 80 -5.38 6.87 -18.64
CA HIS A 80 -6.16 7.28 -17.48
C HIS A 80 -7.08 8.43 -17.90
N PRO A 81 -8.40 8.41 -17.59
CA PRO A 81 -9.32 9.46 -18.00
C PRO A 81 -8.84 10.88 -17.65
N LEU A 82 -8.27 11.03 -16.46
CA LEU A 82 -7.74 12.30 -15.94
C LEU A 82 -6.47 12.83 -16.64
N MET A 83 -5.90 12.09 -17.60
CA MET A 83 -4.77 12.60 -18.40
C MET A 83 -5.17 13.82 -19.24
N ILE A 84 -6.43 13.94 -19.64
CA ILE A 84 -6.90 15.10 -20.39
C ILE A 84 -6.82 16.38 -19.54
N ASP A 85 -7.15 16.28 -18.25
CA ASP A 85 -7.11 17.40 -17.32
C ASP A 85 -5.68 17.88 -17.08
N MET A 86 -4.73 16.96 -16.95
CA MET A 86 -3.30 17.28 -16.88
C MET A 86 -2.80 17.99 -18.14
N LYS A 87 -3.23 17.54 -19.33
CA LYS A 87 -2.86 18.17 -20.61
C LYS A 87 -3.46 19.58 -20.73
N ASN A 88 -4.70 19.75 -20.32
CA ASN A 88 -5.37 21.04 -20.31
C ASN A 88 -4.67 22.01 -19.36
N ALA A 89 -4.32 21.56 -18.15
CA ALA A 89 -3.57 22.37 -17.19
C ALA A 89 -2.17 22.76 -17.69
N ALA A 90 -1.45 21.82 -18.33
CA ALA A 90 -0.17 22.11 -18.95
C ALA A 90 -0.29 23.17 -20.05
N THR A 91 -1.33 23.07 -20.88
CA THR A 91 -1.61 24.03 -21.96
C THR A 91 -1.94 25.42 -21.39
N ALA A 92 -2.80 25.48 -20.37
CA ALA A 92 -3.19 26.74 -19.72
C ALA A 92 -2.00 27.47 -19.09
N LEU A 93 -0.97 26.74 -18.65
CA LEU A 93 0.26 27.28 -18.08
C LEU A 93 1.40 27.43 -19.10
N ASN A 94 1.13 27.26 -20.40
CA ASN A 94 2.14 27.28 -21.47
C ASN A 94 3.34 26.34 -21.19
N SER A 95 3.08 25.20 -20.55
CA SER A 95 4.09 24.20 -20.22
C SER A 95 4.25 23.17 -21.35
N SER A 96 5.48 22.69 -21.55
CA SER A 96 5.81 21.68 -22.56
C SER A 96 5.69 20.24 -22.06
N PHE A 97 5.12 20.00 -20.87
CA PHE A 97 5.00 18.64 -20.33
C PHE A 97 4.08 17.76 -21.19
N GLN A 98 4.56 16.56 -21.48
CA GLN A 98 3.81 15.53 -22.18
C GLN A 98 3.52 14.40 -21.20
N PHE A 99 2.28 13.90 -21.23
CA PHE A 99 1.84 12.82 -20.34
C PHE A 99 1.56 11.57 -21.16
N ALA A 100 2.10 10.43 -20.73
CA ALA A 100 1.94 9.15 -21.39
C ALA A 100 1.78 8.02 -20.37
N SER A 101 1.14 6.92 -20.75
CA SER A 101 1.17 5.70 -19.94
C SER A 101 2.26 4.76 -20.43
N ALA A 102 2.85 4.01 -19.51
CA ALA A 102 3.82 2.97 -19.88
C ALA A 102 3.19 1.89 -20.76
N LYS A 103 1.92 1.55 -20.52
CA LYS A 103 1.18 0.58 -21.33
C LYS A 103 1.04 1.02 -22.79
N THR A 104 0.77 2.30 -23.05
CA THR A 104 0.67 2.84 -24.42
C THR A 104 2.03 2.96 -25.09
N LEU A 105 3.08 3.35 -24.35
CA LEU A 105 4.43 3.50 -24.92
C LEU A 105 5.11 2.15 -25.22
N TYR A 106 4.93 1.17 -24.34
CA TYR A 106 5.75 -0.05 -24.34
C TYR A 106 4.93 -1.35 -24.40
N GLY A 107 3.65 -1.34 -24.01
CA GLY A 107 2.83 -2.55 -23.90
C GLY A 107 3.27 -3.43 -22.72
N HIS A 108 4.38 -4.14 -22.88
CA HIS A 108 5.15 -4.74 -21.79
C HIS A 108 6.43 -3.93 -21.64
N TYR A 109 6.71 -3.43 -20.44
CA TYR A 109 7.89 -2.60 -20.20
C TYR A 109 8.99 -3.37 -19.48
N HIS A 110 10.22 -2.92 -19.70
CA HIS A 110 11.37 -3.23 -18.87
C HIS A 110 11.57 -2.14 -17.82
N LEU A 111 12.14 -2.48 -16.67
CA LEU A 111 12.38 -1.51 -15.59
C LEU A 111 13.23 -0.32 -16.04
N GLN A 112 14.21 -0.55 -16.93
CA GLN A 112 15.05 0.54 -17.45
C GLN A 112 14.23 1.56 -18.26
N GLN A 113 13.25 1.11 -19.05
CA GLN A 113 12.37 2.02 -19.81
C GLN A 113 11.58 2.92 -18.87
N ILE A 114 11.17 2.40 -17.70
CA ILE A 114 10.50 3.19 -16.67
C ILE A 114 11.48 4.15 -15.99
N ALA A 115 12.70 3.71 -15.67
CA ALA A 115 13.76 4.53 -15.08
C ALA A 115 14.32 5.62 -16.01
N ASP A 116 14.07 5.52 -17.32
CA ASP A 116 14.42 6.56 -18.28
C ASP A 116 13.48 7.78 -18.23
N HIS A 117 12.31 7.67 -17.59
CA HIS A 117 11.39 8.79 -17.39
C HIS A 117 11.77 9.62 -16.17
N ARG A 118 11.68 10.94 -16.30
CA ARG A 118 12.06 11.90 -15.25
C ARG A 118 11.14 11.90 -14.03
N ALA A 119 9.88 11.51 -14.20
CA ALA A 119 8.90 11.44 -13.12
C ALA A 119 7.68 10.58 -13.49
N VAL A 120 6.90 10.22 -12.47
CA VAL A 120 5.58 9.59 -12.59
C VAL A 120 4.54 10.41 -11.81
N VAL A 121 3.40 10.70 -12.45
CA VAL A 121 2.17 11.10 -11.77
C VAL A 121 1.35 9.86 -11.50
N LEU A 122 1.27 9.48 -10.23
CA LEU A 122 0.55 8.29 -9.80
C LEU A 122 -0.87 8.69 -9.38
N LEU A 123 -1.86 8.14 -10.08
CA LEU A 123 -3.27 8.21 -9.70
C LEU A 123 -3.65 6.86 -9.07
N PRO A 124 -3.60 6.73 -7.74
CA PRO A 124 -3.76 5.43 -7.08
C PRO A 124 -5.19 4.91 -7.19
N TYR A 125 -5.32 3.60 -7.46
CA TYR A 125 -6.61 2.90 -7.41
C TYR A 125 -6.81 2.16 -6.08
N ALA A 126 -5.73 1.91 -5.34
CA ALA A 126 -5.72 1.19 -4.06
C ALA A 126 -4.79 1.89 -3.05
N VAL A 127 -4.98 1.59 -1.76
CA VAL A 127 -4.13 2.11 -0.65
C VAL A 127 -2.71 1.54 -0.65
N LEU A 128 -2.53 0.38 -1.31
CA LEU A 128 -1.26 -0.30 -1.57
C LEU A 128 -1.30 -0.88 -2.98
N SER A 129 -0.18 -0.84 -3.71
CA SER A 129 0.01 -1.70 -4.88
C SER A 129 1.49 -1.99 -5.11
N TYR A 130 1.80 -3.16 -5.68
CA TYR A 130 3.18 -3.52 -6.02
C TYR A 130 3.84 -2.53 -6.98
N GLY A 131 3.06 -1.96 -7.91
CA GLY A 131 3.55 -0.94 -8.85
C GLY A 131 4.07 0.32 -8.13
N ILE A 132 3.43 0.75 -7.04
CA ILE A 132 3.91 1.87 -6.21
C ILE A 132 5.27 1.53 -5.61
N THR A 133 5.38 0.33 -5.04
CA THR A 133 6.62 -0.10 -4.39
C THR A 133 7.77 -0.33 -5.37
N GLU A 134 7.45 -0.71 -6.61
CA GLU A 134 8.41 -0.83 -7.72
C GLU A 134 8.92 0.53 -8.17
N LEU A 135 8.01 1.48 -8.47
CA LEU A 135 8.37 2.85 -8.83
C LEU A 135 9.25 3.50 -7.76
N TYR A 136 8.89 3.33 -6.48
CA TYR A 136 9.68 3.85 -5.38
C TYR A 136 11.06 3.20 -5.29
N ALA A 137 11.14 1.87 -5.47
CA ALA A 137 12.41 1.14 -5.44
C ALA A 137 13.35 1.52 -6.60
N LEU A 138 12.80 1.91 -7.75
CA LEU A 138 13.56 2.47 -8.87
C LEU A 138 14.05 3.91 -8.58
N GLY A 139 13.54 4.56 -7.54
CA GLY A 139 13.86 5.93 -7.16
C GLY A 139 13.33 6.97 -8.16
N ILE A 140 12.28 6.66 -8.93
CA ILE A 140 11.75 7.62 -9.90
C ILE A 140 10.92 8.66 -9.13
N PRO A 141 11.13 9.98 -9.33
CA PRO A 141 10.33 11.00 -8.67
C PRO A 141 8.82 10.79 -8.89
N MET A 142 8.07 10.75 -7.79
CA MET A 142 6.63 10.45 -7.80
C MET A 142 5.81 11.66 -7.34
N PHE A 143 4.70 11.89 -8.04
CA PHE A 143 3.69 12.88 -7.69
C PHE A 143 2.35 12.18 -7.46
N VAL A 144 1.73 12.43 -6.32
CA VAL A 144 0.44 11.83 -5.93
C VAL A 144 -0.52 12.95 -5.54
N PRO A 145 -1.84 12.86 -5.79
CA PRO A 145 -2.75 13.88 -5.29
C PRO A 145 -2.71 13.96 -3.75
N THR A 146 -3.11 15.08 -3.16
CA THR A 146 -3.41 15.15 -1.72
C THR A 146 -4.63 14.28 -1.39
N ILE A 147 -4.88 14.00 -0.10
CA ILE A 147 -6.06 13.24 0.32
C ILE A 147 -7.34 13.91 -0.18
N ASP A 148 -7.47 15.22 0.04
CA ASP A 148 -8.64 16.00 -0.42
C ASP A 148 -8.85 15.85 -1.93
N PHE A 149 -7.76 15.91 -2.72
CA PHE A 149 -7.87 15.81 -4.17
C PHE A 149 -8.12 14.37 -4.63
N ILE A 150 -7.61 13.35 -3.93
CA ILE A 150 -8.00 11.95 -4.15
C ILE A 150 -9.50 11.76 -3.96
N VAL A 151 -10.06 12.36 -2.90
CA VAL A 151 -11.50 12.26 -2.59
C VAL A 151 -12.34 13.00 -3.63
N GLU A 152 -11.94 14.22 -4.02
CA GLU A 152 -12.60 14.99 -5.09
C GLU A 152 -12.64 14.21 -6.41
N LEU A 153 -11.52 13.58 -6.78
CA LEU A 153 -11.38 12.80 -8.00
C LEU A 153 -12.00 11.39 -7.90
N ASN A 154 -12.53 11.00 -6.73
CA ASN A 154 -13.04 9.67 -6.43
C ASN A 154 -12.06 8.54 -6.81
N LEU A 155 -10.78 8.75 -6.47
CA LEU A 155 -9.73 7.75 -6.63
C LEU A 155 -9.73 6.76 -5.45
N VAL A 156 -8.89 5.73 -5.52
CA VAL A 156 -8.69 4.75 -4.43
C VAL A 156 -9.97 3.97 -4.07
N ILE A 157 -10.55 3.30 -5.06
CA ILE A 157 -11.77 2.49 -4.93
C ILE A 157 -11.53 1.08 -4.34
N ASP A 158 -10.27 0.73 -4.09
CA ASP A 158 -9.82 -0.55 -3.53
C ASP A 158 -9.15 -0.25 -2.17
N ARG A 159 -9.98 -0.19 -1.12
CA ARG A 159 -9.56 0.18 0.24
C ARG A 159 -10.35 -0.51 1.36
N THR A 160 -11.46 -1.17 1.06
CA THR A 160 -12.33 -1.83 2.04
C THR A 160 -12.58 -3.29 1.70
N LEU A 161 -12.97 -4.09 2.69
CA LEU A 161 -13.31 -5.51 2.46
C LEU A 161 -14.68 -5.66 1.78
N ILE A 162 -15.58 -4.70 1.98
CA ILE A 162 -16.87 -4.64 1.30
C ILE A 162 -16.78 -4.05 -0.11
N ASP A 163 -15.59 -3.69 -0.61
CA ASP A 163 -15.43 -3.30 -2.00
C ASP A 163 -15.76 -4.47 -2.93
N LYS A 164 -16.30 -4.15 -4.11
CA LYS A 164 -16.72 -5.12 -5.13
C LYS A 164 -15.61 -6.06 -5.63
N PHE A 165 -14.35 -5.70 -5.38
CA PHE A 165 -13.15 -6.46 -5.77
C PHE A 165 -12.86 -7.62 -4.81
N TYR A 166 -13.40 -7.56 -3.58
CA TYR A 166 -13.20 -8.57 -2.55
C TYR A 166 -14.53 -9.21 -2.18
N CYS A 167 -14.94 -9.07 -0.92
CA CYS A 167 -16.09 -9.72 -0.35
C CYS A 167 -17.38 -8.90 -0.52
N GLY A 168 -17.34 -7.73 -1.18
CA GLY A 168 -18.49 -6.83 -1.34
C GLY A 168 -19.73 -7.40 -2.01
N ARG A 169 -19.63 -8.56 -2.67
CA ARG A 169 -20.80 -9.28 -3.21
C ARG A 169 -21.54 -10.11 -2.16
N SER A 170 -20.87 -10.46 -1.07
CA SER A 170 -21.33 -11.40 -0.05
C SER A 170 -21.30 -10.85 1.38
N LEU A 171 -20.54 -9.78 1.63
CA LEU A 171 -20.44 -9.11 2.93
C LEU A 171 -21.08 -7.72 2.83
N LYS A 172 -21.89 -7.41 3.83
CA LYS A 172 -22.43 -6.07 4.09
C LYS A 172 -21.70 -5.45 5.26
N PHE A 173 -21.84 -4.14 5.40
CA PHE A 173 -21.28 -3.40 6.55
C PHE A 173 -21.67 -4.01 7.90
N ASP A 174 -22.93 -4.45 8.06
CA ASP A 174 -23.43 -5.08 9.30
C ASP A 174 -22.82 -6.46 9.58
N ASP A 175 -22.24 -7.11 8.58
CA ASP A 175 -21.56 -8.40 8.72
C ASP A 175 -20.14 -8.26 9.28
N MET A 176 -19.62 -7.02 9.35
CA MET A 176 -18.27 -6.75 9.83
C MET A 176 -18.14 -6.94 11.35
N PRO A 177 -16.96 -7.37 11.84
CA PRO A 177 -16.73 -7.45 13.27
C PRO A 177 -16.90 -6.08 13.92
N LYS A 178 -17.26 -6.05 15.21
CA LYS A 178 -17.29 -4.76 15.93
C LYS A 178 -15.88 -4.21 16.07
N GLN A 179 -15.79 -2.89 16.23
CA GLN A 179 -14.56 -2.27 16.69
C GLN A 179 -14.10 -2.93 18.00
N HIS A 180 -12.82 -3.27 18.06
CA HIS A 180 -12.23 -3.81 19.27
C HIS A 180 -12.06 -2.71 20.33
N THR A 181 -12.22 -3.03 21.61
CA THR A 181 -12.13 -2.06 22.73
C THR A 181 -10.78 -1.34 22.83
N ASN A 182 -9.70 -1.99 22.39
CA ASN A 182 -8.36 -1.42 22.32
C ASN A 182 -8.07 -0.64 21.02
N SER A 183 -9.03 -0.53 20.10
CA SER A 183 -8.88 0.32 18.92
C SER A 183 -9.08 1.78 19.32
N HIS A 184 -8.18 2.66 18.86
CA HIS A 184 -8.27 4.10 19.09
C HIS A 184 -8.82 4.87 17.89
N HIS A 185 -9.16 4.17 16.80
CA HIS A 185 -9.65 4.84 15.60
C HIS A 185 -11.10 5.31 15.80
N PRO A 186 -11.42 6.56 15.42
CA PRO A 186 -12.76 7.11 15.59
C PRO A 186 -13.77 6.62 14.53
N PHE A 187 -13.28 6.08 13.41
CA PHE A 187 -14.11 5.68 12.28
C PHE A 187 -13.88 4.21 11.90
N SER A 188 -14.92 3.54 11.42
CA SER A 188 -14.78 2.24 10.77
C SER A 188 -14.01 2.37 9.47
N PRO A 189 -13.05 1.48 9.16
CA PRO A 189 -12.39 1.49 7.85
C PRO A 189 -13.35 1.10 6.71
N GLU A 190 -14.50 0.52 7.03
CA GLU A 190 -15.55 0.17 6.09
C GLU A 190 -16.58 1.29 5.88
N ASP A 191 -16.43 2.43 6.57
CA ASP A 191 -17.26 3.60 6.34
C ASP A 191 -16.80 4.31 5.06
N ILE A 192 -17.37 3.89 3.94
CA ILE A 192 -17.13 4.45 2.61
C ILE A 192 -18.04 5.64 2.28
N ILE A 193 -18.91 6.04 3.21
CA ILE A 193 -19.91 7.08 2.98
C ILE A 193 -19.45 8.39 3.61
N SER A 194 -18.90 8.36 4.83
CA SER A 194 -18.39 9.54 5.52
C SER A 194 -17.10 10.05 4.85
N PRO A 195 -17.08 11.30 4.37
CA PRO A 195 -15.85 11.92 3.91
C PRO A 195 -14.77 11.91 5.00
N GLU A 196 -15.11 12.19 6.25
CA GLU A 196 -14.18 12.22 7.38
C GLU A 196 -13.51 10.87 7.60
N ALA A 197 -14.28 9.77 7.53
CA ALA A 197 -13.73 8.42 7.62
C ALA A 197 -12.76 8.13 6.47
N ILE A 198 -13.13 8.48 5.24
CA ILE A 198 -12.28 8.30 4.06
C ILE A 198 -10.97 9.07 4.21
N HIS A 199 -11.03 10.35 4.60
CA HIS A 199 -9.84 11.18 4.79
C HIS A 199 -8.94 10.59 5.90
N TYR A 200 -9.56 10.18 7.01
CA TYR A 200 -8.84 9.58 8.12
C TYR A 200 -8.10 8.31 7.70
N TRP A 201 -8.74 7.39 7.01
CA TRP A 201 -8.11 6.11 6.65
C TRP A 201 -7.08 6.25 5.53
N LEU A 202 -7.31 7.13 4.57
CA LEU A 202 -6.37 7.36 3.46
C LEU A 202 -5.01 7.87 3.93
N GLN A 203 -4.90 8.52 5.10
CA GLN A 203 -3.61 8.96 5.63
C GLN A 203 -2.61 7.80 5.80
N PHE A 204 -3.09 6.57 5.98
CA PHE A 204 -2.25 5.38 6.17
C PHE A 204 -1.83 4.70 4.86
N ALA A 205 -2.27 5.19 3.70
CA ALA A 205 -1.90 4.62 2.41
C ALA A 205 -0.39 4.74 2.14
N ASP A 206 0.19 3.74 1.47
CA ASP A 206 1.63 3.57 1.37
C ASP A 206 2.34 4.79 0.75
N TYR A 207 1.72 5.42 -0.25
CA TYR A 207 2.29 6.58 -0.93
C TYR A 207 2.31 7.87 -0.07
N TYR A 208 1.65 7.89 1.09
CA TYR A 208 1.81 8.96 2.09
C TYR A 208 2.78 8.59 3.21
N GLN A 209 3.12 7.30 3.33
CA GLN A 209 4.07 6.80 4.32
C GLN A 209 5.51 6.74 3.78
N LEU A 210 5.68 6.82 2.46
CA LEU A 210 6.96 6.76 1.77
C LEU A 210 7.59 8.15 1.61
N PRO A 211 8.82 8.39 2.12
CA PRO A 211 9.49 9.68 2.03
C PRO A 211 9.73 10.15 0.59
N TYR A 212 9.82 11.47 0.38
CA TYR A 212 10.15 12.12 -0.91
C TYR A 212 9.13 11.95 -2.05
N ILE A 213 8.02 11.23 -1.83
CA ILE A 213 6.85 11.34 -2.71
C ILE A 213 6.26 12.74 -2.54
N GLN A 214 6.03 13.42 -3.65
CA GLN A 214 5.46 14.77 -3.64
C GLN A 214 3.95 14.71 -3.79
N THR A 215 3.23 15.56 -3.05
CA THR A 215 1.79 15.68 -3.18
C THR A 215 1.39 16.91 -3.99
N PHE A 216 0.25 16.86 -4.69
CA PHE A 216 -0.36 18.00 -5.39
C PHE A 216 -1.86 18.11 -5.11
N SER A 217 -2.38 19.33 -4.97
CA SER A 217 -3.78 19.58 -4.61
C SER A 217 -4.68 19.97 -5.79
N SER A 218 -4.10 20.16 -6.98
CA SER A 218 -4.83 20.46 -8.21
C SER A 218 -3.95 20.15 -9.43
N TRP A 219 -4.55 20.12 -10.62
CA TRP A 219 -3.78 19.95 -11.87
C TRP A 219 -2.82 21.11 -12.13
N THR A 220 -3.20 22.35 -11.82
CA THR A 220 -2.30 23.52 -11.88
C THR A 220 -1.11 23.35 -10.93
N ASN A 221 -1.38 22.96 -9.67
CA ASN A 221 -0.32 22.73 -8.69
C ASN A 221 0.62 21.59 -9.10
N LEU A 222 0.10 20.54 -9.76
CA LEU A 222 0.92 19.49 -10.34
C LEU A 222 1.91 20.05 -11.38
N ILE A 223 1.45 20.88 -12.32
CA ILE A 223 2.32 21.45 -13.36
C ILE A 223 3.37 22.38 -12.76
N GLU A 224 3.01 23.18 -11.75
CA GLU A 224 3.96 24.04 -11.02
C GLU A 224 5.05 23.20 -10.34
N LYS A 225 4.65 22.10 -9.67
CA LYS A 225 5.58 21.17 -9.03
C LYS A 225 6.48 20.46 -10.02
N LEU A 226 5.95 20.01 -11.16
CA LEU A 226 6.76 19.43 -12.23
C LEU A 226 7.78 20.43 -12.79
N SER A 227 7.42 21.71 -12.87
CA SER A 227 8.30 22.77 -13.38
C SER A 227 9.42 23.16 -12.42
N THR A 228 9.18 23.03 -11.12
CA THR A 228 10.09 23.51 -10.05
C THR A 228 10.90 22.40 -9.39
N THR A 229 10.51 21.14 -9.57
CA THR A 229 11.19 19.99 -8.96
C THR A 229 12.54 19.73 -9.61
N ASN A 230 13.60 19.62 -8.80
CA ASN A 230 14.84 18.99 -9.24
C ASN A 230 14.70 17.45 -9.17
N PHE A 231 14.36 16.84 -10.31
CA PHE A 231 14.11 15.39 -10.40
C PHE A 231 15.32 14.55 -9.98
N LYS A 232 16.54 15.01 -10.27
CA LYS A 232 17.76 14.29 -9.87
C LYS A 232 17.90 14.27 -8.35
N THR A 233 17.70 15.41 -7.70
CA THR A 233 17.78 15.47 -6.23
C THR A 233 16.73 14.59 -5.56
N VAL A 234 15.49 14.58 -6.07
CA VAL A 234 14.45 13.68 -5.55
C VAL A 234 14.83 12.21 -5.75
N HIS A 235 15.35 11.85 -6.94
CA HIS A 235 15.86 10.50 -7.20
C HIS A 235 16.96 10.08 -6.23
N ASP A 236 17.98 10.92 -6.05
CA ASP A 236 19.12 10.65 -5.17
C ASP A 236 18.63 10.44 -3.71
N ASN A 237 17.71 11.28 -3.24
CA ASN A 237 17.11 11.16 -1.91
C ASN A 237 16.29 9.86 -1.73
N MET A 238 15.48 9.50 -2.74
CA MET A 238 14.73 8.24 -2.73
C MET A 238 15.66 7.02 -2.76
N HIS A 239 16.77 7.12 -3.49
CA HIS A 239 17.79 6.09 -3.55
C HIS A 239 18.43 5.85 -2.18
N ASP A 240 18.88 6.92 -1.50
CA ASP A 240 19.46 6.85 -0.16
C ASP A 240 18.47 6.25 0.86
N GLU A 241 17.20 6.63 0.75
CA GLU A 241 16.15 6.04 1.58
C GLU A 241 15.93 4.55 1.28
N ASN A 242 16.03 4.12 0.01
CA ASN A 242 15.96 2.70 -0.34
C ASN A 242 17.15 1.91 0.23
N VAL A 243 18.36 2.49 0.29
CA VAL A 243 19.51 1.90 1.00
C VAL A 243 19.16 1.68 2.47
N ARG A 244 18.66 2.72 3.16
CA ARG A 244 18.28 2.64 4.58
C ARG A 244 17.18 1.59 4.81
N ARG A 245 16.10 1.66 4.04
CA ARG A 245 14.95 0.74 4.14
C ARG A 245 15.36 -0.70 3.91
N LYS A 246 16.26 -0.98 2.97
CA LYS A 246 16.73 -2.36 2.70
C LYS A 246 17.42 -2.96 3.92
N VAL A 247 18.27 -2.19 4.60
CA VAL A 247 18.96 -2.62 5.83
C VAL A 247 17.94 -2.86 6.95
N GLU A 248 17.03 -1.91 7.18
CA GLU A 248 16.03 -1.99 8.24
C GLU A 248 15.07 -3.17 8.05
N LEU A 249 14.55 -3.35 6.83
CA LEU A 249 13.64 -4.45 6.51
C LEU A 249 14.35 -5.80 6.63
N THR A 250 15.60 -5.90 6.20
CA THR A 250 16.41 -7.11 6.39
C THR A 250 16.54 -7.44 7.88
N LYS A 251 16.80 -6.45 8.73
CA LYS A 251 16.87 -6.62 10.19
C LYS A 251 15.53 -7.07 10.77
N LYS A 252 14.41 -6.46 10.34
CA LYS A 252 13.06 -6.84 10.78
C LYS A 252 12.74 -8.29 10.40
N TRP A 253 12.96 -8.68 9.15
CA TRP A 253 12.76 -10.05 8.67
C TRP A 253 13.63 -11.05 9.44
N LYS A 254 14.93 -10.77 9.62
CA LYS A 254 15.82 -11.62 10.44
C LYS A 254 15.31 -11.76 11.88
N SER A 255 14.79 -10.69 12.48
CA SER A 255 14.22 -10.76 13.82
C SER A 255 12.96 -11.63 13.89
N VAL A 256 12.12 -11.62 12.85
CA VAL A 256 10.93 -12.47 12.78
C VAL A 256 11.33 -13.93 12.60
N PHE A 257 12.23 -14.24 11.66
CA PHE A 257 12.72 -15.60 11.46
C PHE A 257 13.42 -16.17 12.69
N ALA A 258 14.27 -15.38 13.37
CA ALA A 258 14.90 -15.80 14.61
C ALA A 258 13.89 -16.14 15.71
N LYS A 259 12.73 -15.47 15.75
CA LYS A 259 11.64 -15.83 16.68
C LYS A 259 10.96 -17.12 16.26
N ILE A 260 10.75 -17.33 14.96
CA ILE A 260 10.14 -18.56 14.43
C ILE A 260 11.05 -19.78 14.68
N ASP A 261 12.35 -19.68 14.40
CA ASP A 261 13.31 -20.78 14.51
C ASP A 261 13.46 -21.27 15.96
N ARG A 262 13.49 -20.34 16.93
CA ARG A 262 13.54 -20.67 18.36
C ARG A 262 12.36 -21.52 18.83
N MET A 263 11.24 -21.49 18.10
CA MET A 263 10.04 -22.23 18.46
C MET A 263 10.01 -23.66 17.93
N GLN A 264 11.02 -24.10 17.16
CA GLN A 264 11.07 -25.44 16.56
C GLN A 264 9.74 -25.89 15.92
N ARG A 265 9.05 -24.94 15.24
CA ARG A 265 7.71 -25.22 14.74
C ARG A 265 7.73 -26.23 13.61
N VAL A 266 6.73 -27.11 13.63
CA VAL A 266 6.34 -27.87 12.45
C VAL A 266 5.67 -26.88 11.48
N ILE A 267 6.36 -26.56 10.40
CA ILE A 267 5.77 -25.78 9.30
C ILE A 267 4.80 -26.73 8.57
N PRO A 268 3.52 -26.36 8.41
CA PRO A 268 2.57 -27.12 7.60
C PRO A 268 3.15 -27.34 6.19
N GLN A 269 2.99 -28.56 5.66
CA GLN A 269 3.51 -28.90 4.33
C GLN A 269 2.72 -28.25 3.19
N ASP A 270 1.49 -27.79 3.47
CA ASP A 270 0.58 -27.21 2.50
C ASP A 270 -0.34 -26.16 3.14
N TYR A 271 -0.95 -25.34 2.28
CA TYR A 271 -1.84 -24.24 2.65
C TYR A 271 -3.08 -24.72 3.42
N ASP A 272 -3.71 -25.82 2.98
CA ASP A 272 -4.94 -26.30 3.60
C ASP A 272 -4.70 -26.77 5.04
N THR A 273 -3.57 -27.45 5.26
CA THR A 273 -3.11 -27.85 6.59
C THR A 273 -2.81 -26.62 7.44
N ALA A 274 -2.15 -25.59 6.88
CA ALA A 274 -1.88 -24.34 7.59
C ALA A 274 -3.16 -23.61 8.03
N ILE A 275 -4.12 -23.47 7.12
CA ILE A 275 -5.42 -22.84 7.37
C ILE A 275 -6.22 -23.64 8.38
N LYS A 276 -6.28 -24.96 8.27
CA LYS A 276 -6.95 -25.81 9.27
C LYS A 276 -6.30 -25.66 10.64
N GLN A 277 -4.97 -25.60 10.74
CA GLN A 277 -4.29 -25.40 12.03
C GLN A 277 -4.57 -24.02 12.63
N LEU A 278 -4.58 -22.97 11.82
CA LEU A 278 -4.88 -21.60 12.24
C LEU A 278 -6.32 -21.46 12.73
N TRP A 279 -7.26 -22.17 12.11
CA TRP A 279 -8.70 -22.03 12.38
C TRP A 279 -9.31 -23.21 13.16
N ASN A 280 -8.50 -24.09 13.73
CA ASN A 280 -8.99 -25.19 14.58
C ASN A 280 -9.44 -24.65 15.94
N THR A 281 -10.66 -24.12 15.99
CA THR A 281 -11.30 -23.59 17.19
C THR A 281 -11.65 -24.67 18.23
N THR A 282 -11.72 -25.95 17.83
CA THR A 282 -12.05 -27.07 18.74
C THR A 282 -11.00 -27.24 19.85
N ARG A 283 -9.78 -26.74 19.65
CA ARG A 283 -8.72 -26.71 20.68
C ARG A 283 -8.96 -25.68 21.80
N LEU A 284 -9.93 -24.77 21.67
CA LEU A 284 -10.28 -23.80 22.71
C LEU A 284 -11.29 -24.35 23.73
N GLN A 285 -11.96 -25.47 23.45
CA GLN A 285 -12.89 -26.10 24.39
C GLN A 285 -12.18 -27.00 25.43
N ALA A 286 -10.86 -27.13 25.36
CA ALA A 286 -10.05 -28.00 26.20
C ALA A 286 -9.09 -27.24 27.14
N ILE A 287 -9.28 -25.93 27.31
CA ILE A 287 -8.60 -25.05 28.28
C ILE A 287 -9.68 -24.31 29.06
#